data_AF-A0A7V5KTP1-F1
#
_entry.id   AF-A0A7V5KTP1-F1
#
_cell.length_a   1.000
_cell.length_b   1.000
_cell.length_c   1.000
_cell.angle_alpha   90.00
_cell.angle_beta   90.00
_cell.angle_gamma   90.00
#
_symmetry.space_group_name_H-M   'P 1'
#
loop_
_entity.id
_entity.type
_entity.pdbx_description
1 polymer ?
#
loop_
_entity_poly.entity_id
_entity_poly.type
_entity_poly.pdbx_seq_one_letter_code
_entity_poly.pdbx_strand_id
1 'polypeptide(L)'
;DIRVDTLRNAIVPYLTKLGQGGALTEEQSQQEIQMLYITADIEAIGDIIDKNILPLARKKLENKLWFSNEGWSDIVDLHTRVTANFEQVISALRDNNLELAHLVADTKPEISRYESELRKRHIARLHSGLQETLETSGVHLDLIDQFKRINSHTASIGTTLLGQM
;
A
#
# COMPACT_ATOMS: atom_id res chain seq x y z
N ASP A 1 5.68 2.12 13.35
CA ASP A 1 5.98 0.80 13.98
C ASP A 1 7.47 0.53 13.90
N ILE A 2 8.15 0.42 15.05
CA ILE A 2 9.61 0.25 15.15
C ILE A 2 10.09 -1.06 14.51
N ARG A 3 9.21 -2.07 14.35
CA ARG A 3 9.62 -3.40 13.87
C ARG A 3 9.96 -3.42 12.38
N VAL A 4 9.19 -2.73 11.55
CA VAL A 4 9.46 -2.63 10.10
C VAL A 4 10.80 -1.90 9.89
N ASP A 5 11.01 -0.80 10.61
CA ASP A 5 12.28 -0.07 10.60
C ASP A 5 13.46 -0.93 11.07
N THR A 6 13.25 -1.74 12.12
CA THR A 6 14.28 -2.65 12.64
C THR A 6 14.70 -3.68 11.59
N LEU A 7 13.73 -4.31 10.91
CA LEU A 7 14.01 -5.29 9.86
C LEU A 7 14.73 -4.65 8.67
N ARG A 8 14.27 -3.48 8.20
CA ARG A 8 14.96 -2.72 7.16
C ARG A 8 16.41 -2.42 7.54
N ASN A 9 16.64 -1.95 8.78
CA ASN A 9 17.97 -1.62 9.29
C ASN A 9 18.90 -2.83 9.44
N ALA A 10 18.35 -4.06 9.42
CA ALA A 10 19.13 -5.28 9.33
C ALA A 10 19.37 -5.72 7.88
N ILE A 11 18.34 -5.64 7.03
CA ILE A 11 18.37 -6.13 5.64
C ILE A 11 19.24 -5.25 4.74
N VAL A 12 19.05 -3.93 4.76
CA VAL A 12 19.75 -3.02 3.84
C VAL A 12 21.27 -3.08 4.02
N PRO A 13 21.85 -2.99 5.24
CA PRO A 13 23.30 -3.09 5.40
C PRO A 13 23.86 -4.45 4.98
N TYR A 14 23.09 -5.53 5.18
CA TYR A 14 23.49 -6.87 4.75
C TYR A 14 23.59 -6.95 3.22
N LEU A 15 22.56 -6.50 2.50
CA LEU A 15 22.54 -6.48 1.03
C LEU A 15 23.65 -5.58 0.46
N THR A 16 23.82 -4.37 1.00
CA THR A 16 24.90 -3.47 0.58
C THR A 16 26.28 -4.09 0.76
N LYS A 17 26.51 -4.81 1.87
CA LYS A 17 27.77 -5.51 2.11
C LYS A 17 28.00 -6.66 1.11
N LEU A 18 26.94 -7.37 0.72
CA LEU A 18 27.02 -8.42 -0.31
C LEU A 18 27.41 -7.83 -1.67
N GLY A 19 26.77 -6.73 -2.09
CA GLY A 19 27.08 -6.06 -3.36
C GLY A 19 28.53 -5.55 -3.43
N GLN A 20 29.07 -5.01 -2.32
CA GLN A 20 30.45 -4.52 -2.25
C GLN A 20 31.52 -5.62 -2.33
N GLY A 21 31.16 -6.88 -2.04
CA GLY A 21 32.10 -8.00 -1.98
C GLY A 21 32.67 -8.44 -3.33
N GLY A 22 32.12 -7.95 -4.45
CA GLY A 22 32.60 -8.25 -5.81
C GLY A 22 32.46 -9.71 -6.25
N ALA A 23 31.76 -10.54 -5.46
CA ALA A 23 31.62 -11.98 -5.66
C ALA A 23 30.25 -12.40 -6.22
N LEU A 24 29.34 -11.45 -6.44
CA LEU A 24 28.02 -11.74 -6.99
C LEU A 24 28.12 -11.97 -8.51
N THR A 25 27.38 -12.95 -9.00
CA THR A 25 27.07 -13.04 -10.43
C THR A 25 26.19 -11.87 -10.85
N GLU A 26 26.07 -11.62 -12.15
CA GLU A 26 25.15 -10.60 -12.67
C GLU A 26 23.70 -10.83 -12.20
N GLU A 27 23.23 -12.08 -12.24
CA GLU A 27 21.91 -12.47 -11.74
C GLU A 27 21.76 -12.17 -10.24
N GLN A 28 22.76 -12.52 -9.42
CA GLN A 28 22.74 -12.24 -7.99
C GLN A 28 22.79 -10.74 -7.69
N SER A 29 23.53 -9.97 -8.48
CA SER A 29 23.55 -8.51 -8.37
C SER A 29 22.19 -7.90 -8.70
N GLN A 30 21.48 -8.43 -9.70
CA GLN A 30 20.13 -7.98 -10.02
C GLN A 30 19.14 -8.32 -8.89
N GLN A 31 19.22 -9.53 -8.34
CA GLN A 31 18.40 -9.94 -7.19
C GLN A 31 18.68 -9.07 -5.96
N GLU A 32 19.93 -8.72 -5.69
CA GLU A 32 20.32 -7.83 -4.59
C GLU A 32 19.67 -6.45 -4.71
N ILE A 33 19.75 -5.84 -5.91
CA ILE A 33 19.11 -4.56 -6.21
C ILE A 33 17.59 -4.66 -6.06
N GLN A 34 16.96 -5.72 -6.60
CA GLN A 34 15.51 -5.94 -6.46
C GLN A 34 15.10 -6.02 -4.98
N MET A 35 15.83 -6.76 -4.15
CA MET A 35 15.54 -6.88 -2.72
C MET A 35 15.65 -5.54 -1.99
N LEU A 36 16.58 -4.65 -2.38
CA LEU A 36 16.67 -3.30 -1.83
C LEU A 36 15.42 -2.46 -2.14
N TYR A 37 14.96 -2.46 -3.40
CA TYR A 37 13.75 -1.74 -3.80
C TYR A 37 12.50 -2.28 -3.10
N ILE A 38 12.33 -3.60 -3.04
CA ILE A 38 11.20 -4.24 -2.36
C ILE A 38 11.20 -3.89 -0.86
N THR A 39 12.36 -3.89 -0.22
CA THR A 39 12.49 -3.52 1.20
C THR A 39 12.06 -2.06 1.42
N ALA A 40 12.42 -1.15 0.52
CA ALA A 40 12.01 0.25 0.59
C ALA A 40 10.49 0.42 0.39
N ASP A 41 9.87 -0.30 -0.54
CA ASP A 41 8.42 -0.25 -0.76
C ASP A 41 7.63 -0.78 0.45
N ILE A 42 8.10 -1.86 1.10
CA ILE A 42 7.48 -2.38 2.33
C ILE A 42 7.59 -1.37 3.48
N GLU A 43 8.73 -0.70 3.63
CA GLU A 43 8.90 0.37 4.63
C GLU A 43 7.95 1.54 4.35
N ALA A 44 7.84 1.98 3.10
CA ALA A 44 6.92 3.05 2.71
C ALA A 44 5.45 2.70 3.03
N ILE A 45 5.04 1.44 2.83
CA ILE A 45 3.70 0.96 3.24
C ILE A 45 3.53 1.07 4.76
N GLY A 46 4.51 0.59 5.54
CA GLY A 46 4.49 0.69 7.00
C GLY A 46 4.39 2.13 7.49
N ASP A 47 5.12 3.04 6.85
CA ASP A 47 5.11 4.47 7.12
C ASP A 47 3.75 5.12 6.81
N ILE A 48 3.10 4.75 5.71
CA ILE A 48 1.74 5.22 5.41
C ILE A 48 0.76 4.80 6.51
N ILE A 49 0.86 3.56 7.00
CA ILE A 49 0.00 3.07 8.07
C ILE A 49 0.26 3.85 9.37
N ASP A 50 1.53 3.95 9.77
CA ASP A 50 1.93 4.52 11.07
C ASP A 50 1.77 6.03 11.13
N LYS A 51 2.20 6.74 10.08
CA LYS A 51 2.29 8.21 10.06
C LYS A 51 1.05 8.88 9.46
N ASN A 52 0.23 8.17 8.68
CA ASN A 52 -0.95 8.75 8.04
C ASN A 52 -2.26 8.10 8.51
N ILE A 53 -2.41 6.78 8.39
CA ILE A 53 -3.69 6.10 8.71
C ILE A 53 -3.98 6.10 10.22
N LEU A 54 -2.99 5.77 11.07
CA LEU A 54 -3.20 5.75 12.52
C LEU A 54 -3.60 7.13 13.08
N PRO A 55 -2.97 8.26 12.69
CA PRO A 55 -3.45 9.58 13.09
C PRO A 55 -4.87 9.90 12.64
N LEU A 56 -5.28 9.50 11.43
CA LEU A 56 -6.65 9.67 10.94
C LEU A 56 -7.65 8.87 11.81
N ALA A 57 -7.31 7.63 12.16
CA ALA A 57 -8.12 6.80 13.04
C ALA A 57 -8.25 7.40 14.45
N ARG A 58 -7.15 7.90 15.03
CA ARG A 58 -7.17 8.60 16.33
C ARG A 58 -8.05 9.84 16.29
N LYS A 59 -7.87 10.70 15.29
CA LYS A 59 -8.69 11.90 15.09
C LYS A 59 -10.18 11.58 14.99
N LYS A 60 -10.55 10.51 14.28
CA LYS A 60 -11.95 10.05 14.19
C LYS A 60 -12.49 9.64 15.57
N LEU A 61 -11.71 8.86 16.33
CA LEU A 61 -12.10 8.37 17.66
C LEU A 61 -12.23 9.51 18.67
N GLU A 62 -11.26 10.41 18.74
CA GLU A 62 -11.25 11.57 19.66
C GLU A 62 -12.46 12.49 19.43
N ASN A 63 -12.81 12.71 18.16
CA ASN A 63 -13.95 13.54 17.79
C ASN A 63 -15.28 12.77 17.77
N LYS A 64 -15.30 11.49 18.16
CA LYS A 64 -16.49 10.62 18.19
C LYS A 64 -17.26 10.59 16.87
N LEU A 65 -16.52 10.68 15.77
CA LEU A 65 -17.09 10.73 14.43
C LEU A 65 -17.44 9.33 13.93
N TRP A 66 -18.51 9.22 13.16
CA TRP A 66 -18.95 7.98 12.53
C TRP A 66 -19.08 8.20 11.03
N PHE A 67 -18.60 7.25 10.24
CA PHE A 67 -18.91 7.26 8.82
C PHE A 67 -20.37 6.84 8.65
N SER A 68 -21.02 7.29 7.56
CA SER A 68 -22.24 6.65 7.09
C SER A 68 -22.00 5.17 6.79
N ASN A 69 -23.06 4.36 6.80
CA ASN A 69 -22.94 2.92 6.53
C ASN A 69 -22.32 2.65 5.16
N GLU A 70 -22.77 3.37 4.14
CA GLU A 70 -22.24 3.29 2.78
C GLU A 70 -20.79 3.78 2.74
N GLY A 71 -20.47 4.84 3.47
CA GLY A 71 -19.11 5.36 3.52
C GLY A 71 -18.14 4.41 4.22
N TRP A 72 -18.60 3.68 5.23
CA TRP A 72 -17.80 2.65 5.86
C TRP A 72 -17.60 1.44 4.95
N SER A 73 -18.65 1.00 4.24
CA SER A 73 -18.56 -0.09 3.25
C SER A 73 -17.52 0.23 2.17
N ASP A 74 -17.56 1.45 1.63
CA ASP A 74 -16.60 1.94 0.64
C ASP A 74 -15.14 1.76 1.10
N ILE A 75 -14.85 2.14 2.35
CA ILE A 75 -13.52 2.04 2.97
C ILE A 75 -13.11 0.57 3.17
N VAL A 76 -14.01 -0.26 3.69
CA VAL A 76 -13.76 -1.69 3.95
C VAL A 76 -13.49 -2.45 2.65
N ASP A 77 -14.27 -2.17 1.60
CA ASP A 77 -14.11 -2.82 0.29
C ASP A 77 -12.76 -2.46 -0.34
N LEU A 78 -12.35 -1.19 -0.26
CA LEU A 78 -11.05 -0.76 -0.76
C LEU A 78 -9.91 -1.40 0.04
N HIS A 79 -9.98 -1.36 1.37
CA HIS A 79 -9.00 -1.98 2.26
C HIS A 79 -8.84 -3.49 1.97
N THR A 80 -9.95 -4.20 1.76
CA THR A 80 -9.93 -5.63 1.45
C THR A 80 -9.19 -5.92 0.15
N ARG A 81 -9.44 -5.13 -0.90
CA ARG A 81 -8.74 -5.27 -2.20
C ARG A 81 -7.25 -4.99 -2.07
N VAL A 82 -6.88 -3.90 -1.41
CA VAL A 82 -5.47 -3.52 -1.22
C VAL A 82 -4.72 -4.56 -0.37
N THR A 83 -5.37 -5.10 0.66
CA THR A 83 -4.79 -6.17 1.49
C THR A 83 -4.58 -7.45 0.69
N ALA A 84 -5.57 -7.87 -0.11
CA ALA A 84 -5.44 -9.05 -0.96
C ALA A 84 -4.30 -8.90 -1.99
N ASN A 85 -4.15 -7.72 -2.61
CA ASN A 85 -3.05 -7.45 -3.54
C ASN A 85 -1.69 -7.52 -2.84
N PHE A 86 -1.60 -7.03 -1.59
CA PHE A 86 -0.38 -7.12 -0.80
C PHE A 86 -0.05 -8.58 -0.45
N GLU A 87 -1.02 -9.37 -0.01
CA GLU A 87 -0.82 -10.80 0.26
C GLU A 87 -0.37 -11.58 -0.99
N GLN A 88 -0.92 -11.23 -2.15
CA GLN A 88 -0.52 -11.81 -3.43
C GLN A 88 0.93 -11.47 -3.78
N VAL A 89 1.38 -10.22 -3.60
CA VAL A 89 2.77 -9.85 -3.92
C VAL A 89 3.78 -10.49 -2.99
N ILE A 90 3.43 -10.65 -1.71
CA ILE A 90 4.27 -11.39 -0.76
C ILE A 90 4.36 -12.87 -1.14
N SER A 91 3.27 -13.47 -1.61
CA SER A 91 3.27 -14.84 -2.14
C SER A 91 4.11 -14.96 -3.41
N ALA A 92 4.00 -13.98 -4.32
CA ALA A 92 4.81 -13.91 -5.54
C ALA A 92 6.32 -13.84 -5.23
N LEU A 93 6.71 -12.99 -4.28
CA LEU A 93 8.08 -12.88 -3.81
C LEU A 93 8.59 -14.19 -3.19
N ARG A 94 7.80 -14.80 -2.30
CA ARG A 94 8.19 -16.05 -1.61
C ARG A 94 8.40 -17.21 -2.56
N ASP A 95 7.49 -17.37 -3.52
CA ASP A 95 7.42 -18.54 -4.39
C ASP A 95 8.08 -18.29 -5.76
N ASN A 96 8.70 -17.11 -5.96
CA ASN A 96 9.23 -16.62 -7.24
C ASN A 96 8.21 -16.74 -8.39
N ASN A 97 6.94 -16.43 -8.09
CA ASN A 97 5.84 -16.59 -9.03
C ASN A 97 5.64 -15.30 -9.85
N LEU A 98 6.21 -15.29 -11.06
CA LEU A 98 6.15 -14.13 -11.97
C LEU A 98 4.75 -13.85 -12.51
N GLU A 99 3.88 -14.85 -12.62
CA GLU A 99 2.49 -14.65 -13.05
C GLU A 99 1.71 -13.84 -12.00
N LEU A 100 1.88 -14.17 -10.71
CA LEU A 100 1.31 -13.39 -9.63
C LEU A 100 1.91 -11.99 -9.53
N ALA A 101 3.23 -11.85 -9.75
CA ALA A 101 3.88 -10.54 -9.77
C ALA A 101 3.28 -9.62 -10.85
N HIS A 102 3.02 -10.16 -12.05
CA HIS A 102 2.37 -9.44 -13.13
C HIS A 102 0.94 -9.06 -12.80
N LEU A 103 0.15 -9.97 -12.24
CA LEU A 103 -1.22 -9.66 -11.82
C LEU A 103 -1.23 -8.49 -10.83
N VAL A 104 -0.33 -8.50 -9.85
CA VAL A 104 -0.27 -7.43 -8.85
C VAL A 104 0.22 -6.11 -9.44
N ALA A 105 1.20 -6.13 -10.36
CA ALA A 105 1.67 -4.92 -11.04
C ALA A 105 0.52 -4.18 -11.76
N ASP A 106 -0.42 -4.93 -12.34
CA ASP A 106 -1.58 -4.39 -13.06
C ASP A 106 -2.71 -3.87 -12.14
N THR A 107 -2.62 -4.06 -10.82
CA THR A 107 -3.67 -3.59 -9.88
C THR A 107 -3.69 -2.07 -9.71
N LYS A 108 -2.59 -1.37 -9.99
CA LYS A 108 -2.48 0.09 -9.82
C LYS A 108 -3.53 0.87 -10.63
N PRO A 109 -3.69 0.65 -11.95
CA PRO A 109 -4.77 1.29 -12.70
C PRO A 109 -6.16 0.87 -12.22
N GLU A 110 -6.35 -0.38 -11.80
CA GLU A 110 -7.64 -0.87 -11.29
C GLU A 110 -8.08 -0.15 -10.01
N ILE A 111 -7.18 -0.06 -9.02
CA ILE A 111 -7.43 0.66 -7.77
C ILE A 111 -7.61 2.15 -8.02
N SER A 112 -6.87 2.73 -8.97
CA SER A 112 -7.06 4.15 -9.34
C SER A 112 -8.46 4.41 -9.92
N ARG A 113 -8.97 3.50 -10.76
CA ARG A 113 -10.34 3.58 -11.27
C ARG A 113 -11.36 3.39 -10.15
N TYR A 114 -11.16 2.40 -9.29
CA TYR A 114 -12.08 2.12 -8.19
C TYR A 114 -12.16 3.29 -7.20
N GLU A 115 -11.03 3.90 -6.88
CA GLU A 115 -10.93 5.11 -6.06
C GLU A 115 -11.73 6.28 -6.67
N SER A 116 -11.62 6.51 -7.98
CA SER A 116 -12.43 7.53 -8.66
C SER A 116 -13.94 7.29 -8.50
N GLU A 117 -14.39 6.04 -8.57
CA GLU A 117 -15.80 5.69 -8.33
C GLU A 117 -16.23 5.89 -6.88
N LEU A 118 -15.36 5.60 -5.90
CA LEU A 118 -15.64 5.88 -4.49
C LEU A 118 -15.79 7.38 -4.23
N ARG A 119 -14.96 8.22 -4.87
CA ARG A 119 -15.10 9.68 -4.77
C ARG A 119 -16.42 10.18 -5.33
N LYS A 120 -16.87 9.65 -6.48
CA LYS A 120 -18.18 10.01 -7.05
C LYS A 120 -19.32 9.62 -6.11
N ARG A 121 -19.28 8.42 -5.53
CA ARG A 121 -20.23 7.97 -4.50
C ARG A 121 -20.24 8.90 -3.29
N HIS A 122 -19.06 9.32 -2.82
CA HIS A 122 -18.92 10.26 -1.72
C HIS A 122 -19.55 11.63 -2.01
N ILE A 123 -19.31 12.18 -3.20
CA ILE A 123 -19.91 13.45 -3.64
C ILE A 123 -21.44 13.35 -3.69
N ALA A 124 -21.99 12.23 -4.18
CA ALA A 124 -23.44 12.02 -4.19
C ALA A 124 -24.04 12.01 -2.77
N ARG A 125 -23.34 11.41 -1.79
CA ARG A 125 -23.76 11.45 -0.37
C ARG A 125 -23.71 12.87 0.20
N LEU A 126 -22.68 13.65 -0.14
CA LEU A 126 -22.57 15.06 0.26
C LEU A 126 -23.75 15.88 -0.28
N HIS A 127 -24.10 15.71 -1.56
CA HIS A 127 -25.26 16.39 -2.17
C HIS A 127 -26.60 16.00 -1.53
N SER A 128 -26.67 14.80 -0.94
CA SER A 128 -27.86 14.31 -0.25
C SER A 128 -27.95 14.82 1.20
N GLY A 129 -26.97 15.58 1.68
CA GLY A 129 -27.00 16.22 2.99
C GLY A 129 -26.78 15.28 4.18
N LEU A 130 -26.19 14.10 3.97
CA LEU A 130 -25.92 13.16 5.08
C LEU A 130 -24.92 13.79 6.06
N GLN A 131 -25.35 14.01 7.29
CA GLN A 131 -24.57 14.70 8.32
C GLN A 131 -23.25 13.97 8.61
N GLU A 132 -23.29 12.65 8.76
CA GLU A 132 -22.11 11.81 9.01
C GLU A 132 -21.08 11.96 7.89
N THR A 133 -21.55 12.08 6.65
CA THR A 133 -20.68 12.25 5.47
C THR A 133 -20.01 13.63 5.47
N LEU A 134 -20.75 14.69 5.85
CA LEU A 134 -20.20 16.04 5.98
C LEU A 134 -19.14 16.11 7.06
N GLU A 135 -19.42 15.56 8.24
CA GLU A 135 -18.53 15.60 9.40
C GLU A 135 -17.25 14.76 9.20
N THR A 136 -17.32 13.68 8.39
CA THR A 136 -16.18 12.77 8.17
C THR A 136 -15.49 12.94 6.82
N SER A 137 -15.94 13.87 5.97
CA SER A 137 -15.51 13.97 4.57
C SER A 137 -14.00 13.97 4.37
N GLY A 138 -13.27 14.79 5.14
CA GLY A 138 -11.81 14.85 5.06
C GLY A 138 -11.15 13.51 5.40
N VAL A 139 -11.50 12.92 6.55
CA VAL A 139 -10.94 11.64 7.00
C VAL A 139 -11.27 10.51 6.03
N HIS A 140 -12.47 10.52 5.45
CA HIS A 140 -12.90 9.52 4.48
C HIS A 140 -12.03 9.56 3.22
N LEU A 141 -11.88 10.74 2.61
CA LEU A 141 -11.11 10.90 1.39
C LEU A 141 -9.61 10.67 1.61
N ASP A 142 -9.08 11.10 2.76
CA ASP A 142 -7.69 10.87 3.12
C ASP A 142 -7.38 9.37 3.25
N LEU A 143 -8.28 8.58 3.84
CA LEU A 143 -8.13 7.12 3.94
C LEU A 143 -8.13 6.45 2.56
N ILE A 144 -9.04 6.86 1.67
CA ILE A 144 -9.07 6.37 0.28
C ILE A 144 -7.72 6.62 -0.41
N ASP A 145 -7.16 7.82 -0.26
CA ASP A 145 -5.87 8.17 -0.83
C ASP A 145 -4.72 7.36 -0.22
N GLN A 146 -4.73 7.12 1.10
CA GLN A 146 -3.71 6.29 1.73
C GLN A 146 -3.75 4.84 1.22
N PHE A 147 -4.93 4.25 1.03
CA PHE A 147 -5.04 2.89 0.49
C PHE A 147 -4.58 2.80 -0.96
N LYS A 148 -4.89 3.81 -1.79
CA LYS A 148 -4.36 3.89 -3.16
C LYS A 148 -2.82 3.98 -3.19
N ARG A 149 -2.22 4.72 -2.25
CA ARG A 149 -0.75 4.81 -2.12
C ARG A 149 -0.14 3.48 -1.70
N ILE A 150 -0.74 2.78 -0.72
CA ILE A 150 -0.31 1.43 -0.33
C ILE A 150 -0.35 0.47 -1.53
N ASN A 151 -1.43 0.51 -2.32
CA ASN A 151 -1.51 -0.32 -3.53
C ASN A 151 -0.48 0.07 -4.59
N SER A 152 -0.09 1.33 -4.67
CA SER A 152 0.94 1.78 -5.61
C SER A 152 2.31 1.20 -5.26
N HIS A 153 2.68 1.16 -3.98
CA HIS A 153 3.89 0.46 -3.51
C HIS A 153 3.77 -1.06 -3.69
N THR A 154 2.59 -1.62 -3.45
CA THR A 154 2.33 -3.05 -3.68
C THR A 154 2.52 -3.44 -5.15
N ALA A 155 2.00 -2.64 -6.08
CA ALA A 155 2.21 -2.83 -7.51
C ALA A 155 3.68 -2.63 -7.92
N SER A 156 4.37 -1.66 -7.31
CA SER A 156 5.81 -1.42 -7.50
C SER A 156 6.63 -2.68 -7.16
N ILE A 157 6.34 -3.34 -6.04
CA ILE A 157 6.97 -4.63 -5.69
C ILE A 157 6.77 -5.68 -6.80
N GLY A 158 5.55 -5.79 -7.34
CA GLY A 158 5.25 -6.68 -8.46
C GLY A 158 6.09 -6.36 -9.71
N THR A 159 6.17 -5.08 -10.07
CA THR A 159 7.01 -4.59 -11.17
C THR A 159 8.51 -4.86 -10.95
N THR A 160 9.01 -4.68 -9.72
CA THR A 160 10.39 -4.98 -9.34
C THR A 160 10.72 -6.47 -9.49
N LEU A 161 9.80 -7.37 -9.09
CA LEU A 161 9.95 -8.82 -9.26
C LEU A 161 10.04 -9.23 -10.74
N LEU A 162 9.39 -8.50 -11.63
CA LEU A 162 9.49 -8.70 -13.09
C LEU A 162 10.77 -8.13 -13.70
N GLY A 163 11.63 -7.48 -12.91
CA GLY A 163 12.83 -6.80 -13.38
C GLY A 163 12.55 -5.49 -14.14
N GLN A 164 11.36 -4.91 -14.00
CA GLN A 164 10.91 -3.71 -14.74
C GLN A 164 11.10 -2.43 -13.90
N MET A 165 12.27 -2.29 -13.25
CA MET A 165 12.60 -1.19 -12.33
C MET A 165 12.80 0.16 -13.04
#